data_AF-A0A972ZDK7-F1
#
_entry.id   AF-A0A972ZDK7-F1
#
_cell.length_a   1.000
_cell.length_b   1.000
_cell.length_c   1.000
_cell.angle_alpha   90.00
_cell.angle_beta   90.00
_cell.angle_gamma   90.00
#
_symmetry.space_group_name_H-M   'P 1'
#
loop_
_entity.id
_entity.type
_entity.pdbx_description
1 polymer ?
#
loop_
_entity_poly.entity_id
_entity_poly.type
_entity_poly.pdbx_seq_one_letter_code
_entity_poly.pdbx_strand_id
1 'polypeptide(L)'
;MASGRFPENWTALVADYNSRDYILEFRVGGLFWFLRGLMGPEACLRAFYDDPQLVRDMIDCFGACALWVADVGTRDVTPWRSVHATMETGGIDKRAIAHSKQVIDEHFHALVPAMLQSGGYIPHVDHGVASDLPFGNDAHYRDLLREISEGA
;
A
#
# COMPACT_ATOMS: atom_id res chain seq x y z
N MET A 1 -21.93 0.18 14.84
CA MET A 1 -20.79 0.51 13.96
C MET A 1 -20.80 2.00 13.72
N ALA A 2 -19.64 2.68 13.72
CA ALA A 2 -19.57 4.14 13.61
C ALA A 2 -20.21 4.62 12.30
N SER A 3 -21.33 5.34 12.40
CA SER A 3 -22.07 5.91 11.28
C SER A 3 -21.20 6.93 10.53
N GLY A 4 -21.03 6.75 9.22
CA GLY A 4 -20.29 7.67 8.36
C GLY A 4 -18.86 7.26 7.96
N ARG A 5 -18.32 6.15 8.49
CA ARG A 5 -16.99 5.66 8.08
C ARG A 5 -17.02 4.83 6.79
N PHE A 6 -18.12 4.14 6.54
CA PHE A 6 -18.33 3.29 5.38
C PHE A 6 -19.42 3.86 4.49
N PRO A 7 -19.37 3.62 3.17
CA PRO A 7 -20.42 4.07 2.26
C PRO A 7 -21.74 3.36 2.56
N GLU A 8 -22.86 3.96 2.14
CA GLU A 8 -24.20 3.43 2.42
C GLU A 8 -24.40 2.01 1.85
N ASN A 9 -23.71 1.67 0.76
CA ASN A 9 -23.72 0.36 0.13
C ASN A 9 -22.67 -0.63 0.68
N TRP A 10 -22.09 -0.38 1.87
CA TRP A 10 -21.03 -1.22 2.44
C TRP A 10 -21.36 -2.72 2.47
N THR A 11 -22.58 -3.09 2.86
CA THR A 11 -23.00 -4.50 2.91
C THR A 11 -22.95 -5.16 1.53
N ALA A 12 -23.32 -4.43 0.48
CA ALA A 12 -23.24 -4.92 -0.90
C ALA A 12 -21.76 -5.07 -1.32
N LEU A 13 -20.93 -4.05 -1.06
CA LEU A 13 -19.49 -4.10 -1.33
C LEU A 13 -18.81 -5.28 -0.63
N VAL A 14 -19.18 -5.60 0.62
CA VAL A 14 -18.63 -6.76 1.33
C VAL A 14 -19.04 -8.08 0.66
N ALA A 15 -20.29 -8.21 0.22
CA ALA A 15 -20.75 -9.39 -0.50
C ALA A 15 -20.00 -9.56 -1.84
N ASP A 16 -19.87 -8.47 -2.60
CA ASP A 16 -19.11 -8.44 -3.84
C ASP A 16 -17.65 -8.81 -3.58
N TYR A 17 -17.03 -8.20 -2.57
CA TYR A 17 -15.62 -8.42 -2.22
C TYR A 17 -15.31 -9.84 -1.79
N ASN A 18 -16.26 -10.52 -1.15
CA ASN A 18 -16.14 -11.92 -0.74
C ASN A 18 -16.33 -12.90 -1.91
N SER A 19 -16.89 -12.47 -3.04
CA SER A 19 -17.13 -13.31 -4.22
C SER A 19 -16.12 -13.13 -5.36
N ARG A 20 -15.09 -12.30 -5.15
CA ARG A 20 -14.03 -12.03 -6.14
C ARG A 20 -13.14 -13.25 -6.39
N ASP A 21 -12.66 -13.35 -7.61
CA ASP A 21 -11.73 -14.36 -8.11
C ASP A 21 -10.29 -13.83 -8.27
N TYR A 22 -10.02 -12.61 -7.78
CA TYR A 22 -8.70 -11.97 -7.78
C TYR A 22 -8.35 -11.35 -6.43
N ILE A 23 -7.05 -11.23 -6.17
CA ILE A 23 -6.52 -10.58 -4.96
C ILE A 23 -6.54 -9.07 -5.13
N LEU A 24 -7.06 -8.35 -4.13
CA LEU A 24 -7.05 -6.88 -4.12
C LEU A 24 -5.68 -6.32 -3.71
N GLU A 25 -5.15 -6.81 -2.60
CA GLU A 25 -3.82 -6.46 -2.11
C GLU A 25 -3.29 -7.63 -1.27
N PHE A 26 -2.03 -8.01 -1.49
CA PHE A 26 -1.32 -8.94 -0.64
C PHE A 26 -0.03 -8.27 -0.15
N ARG A 27 0.05 -7.98 1.14
CA ARG A 27 1.18 -7.26 1.73
C ARG A 27 1.91 -8.14 2.72
N VAL A 28 3.21 -8.30 2.49
CA VAL A 28 4.15 -8.89 3.45
C VAL A 28 5.03 -7.78 4.00
N GLY A 29 5.25 -7.77 5.31
CA GLY A 29 6.17 -6.82 5.95
C GLY A 29 7.59 -6.93 5.39
N GLY A 30 8.33 -5.82 5.37
CA GLY A 30 9.72 -5.81 4.91
C GLY A 30 10.66 -6.54 5.87
N LEU A 31 11.65 -7.26 5.32
CA LEU A 31 12.62 -8.05 6.09
C LEU A 31 13.35 -7.22 7.16
N PHE A 32 13.84 -6.04 6.79
CA PHE A 32 14.52 -5.13 7.73
C PHE A 32 13.58 -4.64 8.84
N TRP A 33 12.33 -4.29 8.51
CA TRP A 33 11.36 -3.81 9.50
C TRP A 33 10.98 -4.89 10.50
N PHE A 34 10.91 -6.14 10.06
CA PHE A 34 10.71 -7.29 10.94
C PHE A 34 11.85 -7.42 11.94
N LEU A 35 13.11 -7.45 11.48
CA LEU A 35 14.29 -7.50 12.35
C LEU A 35 14.32 -6.33 13.35
N ARG A 36 14.10 -5.11 12.85
CA ARG A 36 14.04 -3.89 13.66
C ARG A 36 12.94 -3.96 14.72
N GLY A 37 11.80 -4.56 14.40
CA GLY A 37 10.69 -4.75 15.33
C GLY A 37 11.04 -5.66 16.49
N LEU A 38 11.83 -6.71 16.24
CA LEU A 38 12.26 -7.67 17.27
C LEU A 38 13.43 -7.17 18.13
N MET A 39 14.44 -6.55 17.50
CA MET A 39 15.69 -6.18 18.17
C MET A 39 15.70 -4.73 18.68
N GLY A 40 14.80 -3.89 18.17
CA GLY A 40 14.89 -2.45 18.30
C GLY A 40 15.89 -1.83 17.29
N PRO A 41 15.89 -0.49 17.17
CA PRO A 41 16.61 0.21 16.11
C PRO A 41 18.13 0.08 16.19
N GLU A 42 18.73 0.24 17.38
CA GLU A 42 20.18 0.22 17.54
C GLU A 42 20.76 -1.18 17.38
N ALA A 43 20.21 -2.16 18.10
CA ALA A 43 20.69 -3.54 18.05
C ALA A 43 20.50 -4.15 16.65
N CYS A 44 19.41 -3.83 15.95
CA CYS A 44 19.21 -4.28 14.58
C CYS A 44 20.33 -3.76 13.66
N LEU A 45 20.71 -2.48 13.75
CA LEU A 45 21.77 -1.90 12.92
C LEU A 45 23.15 -2.46 13.26
N ARG A 46 23.42 -2.72 14.55
CA ARG A 46 24.67 -3.31 15.02
C ARG A 46 24.82 -4.78 14.61
N ALA A 47 23.74 -5.56 14.66
CA ALA A 47 23.75 -6.98 14.36
C ALA A 47 24.26 -7.30 12.94
N PHE A 48 24.05 -6.41 11.96
CA PHE A 48 24.62 -6.59 10.61
C PHE A 48 26.16 -6.68 10.59
N TYR A 49 26.83 -6.06 11.57
CA TYR A 49 28.28 -6.06 11.69
C TYR A 49 28.76 -7.05 12.75
N ASP A 50 28.09 -7.07 13.90
CA ASP A 50 28.51 -7.84 15.07
C ASP A 50 28.19 -9.34 14.92
N ASP A 51 27.05 -9.68 14.31
CA ASP A 51 26.61 -11.06 14.07
C ASP A 51 25.77 -11.19 12.77
N PRO A 52 26.43 -11.15 11.61
CA PRO A 52 25.72 -11.24 10.33
C PRO A 52 25.09 -12.63 10.10
N GLN A 53 25.48 -13.67 10.84
CA GLN A 53 24.86 -14.99 10.71
C GLN A 53 23.49 -15.00 11.37
N LEU A 54 23.36 -14.44 12.57
CA LEU A 54 22.07 -14.26 13.22
C LEU A 54 21.09 -13.49 12.32
N VAL A 55 21.55 -12.40 11.68
CA VAL A 55 20.73 -11.63 10.74
C VAL A 55 20.26 -12.48 9.57
N ARG A 56 21.14 -13.30 8.97
CA ARG A 56 20.77 -14.23 7.89
C ARG A 56 19.72 -15.23 8.35
N ASP A 57 19.94 -15.88 9.50
CA ASP A 57 19.01 -16.89 10.02
C ASP A 57 17.61 -16.30 10.30
N MET A 58 17.57 -15.07 10.83
CA MET A 58 16.30 -14.36 11.05
C MET A 58 15.60 -13.99 9.74
N ILE A 59 16.35 -13.53 8.73
CA ILE A 59 15.82 -13.24 7.39
C ILE A 59 15.30 -14.50 6.72
N ASP A 60 16.03 -15.61 6.79
CA ASP A 60 15.64 -16.88 6.19
C ASP A 60 14.37 -17.43 6.84
N CYS A 61 14.29 -17.37 8.18
CA CYS A 61 13.11 -17.80 8.92
C CYS A 61 11.88 -16.96 8.53
N PHE A 62 11.98 -15.63 8.55
CA PHE A 62 10.86 -14.76 8.21
C PHE A 62 10.52 -14.82 6.72
N GLY A 63 11.52 -14.93 5.84
CA GLY A 63 11.35 -15.09 4.40
C GLY A 63 10.62 -16.37 4.05
N ALA A 64 10.98 -17.50 4.68
CA ALA A 64 10.27 -18.76 4.52
C ALA A 64 8.82 -18.66 4.98
N CYS A 65 8.56 -18.01 6.12
CA CYS A 65 7.21 -17.75 6.61
C CYS A 65 6.40 -16.88 5.63
N ALA A 66 6.98 -15.78 5.15
CA ALA A 66 6.38 -14.89 4.18
C ALA A 66 5.99 -15.60 2.87
N LEU A 67 6.90 -16.41 2.33
CA LEU A 67 6.64 -17.19 1.11
C LEU A 67 5.55 -18.24 1.34
N TRP A 68 5.54 -18.89 2.50
CA TRP A 68 4.49 -19.85 2.83
C TRP A 68 3.12 -19.17 2.97
N VAL A 69 3.03 -18.00 3.62
CA VAL A 69 1.79 -17.22 3.70
C VAL A 69 1.34 -16.75 2.33
N ALA A 70 2.26 -16.31 1.47
CA ALA A 70 1.95 -15.93 0.09
C ALA A 70 1.39 -17.11 -0.69
N ASP A 71 2.03 -18.27 -0.61
CA ASP A 71 1.56 -19.49 -1.25
C ASP A 71 0.16 -19.85 -0.73
N VAL A 72 -0.03 -20.00 0.58
CA VAL A 72 -1.36 -20.29 1.15
C VAL A 72 -2.43 -19.27 0.75
N GLY A 73 -2.11 -17.97 0.81
CA GLY A 73 -3.06 -16.89 0.54
C GLY A 73 -3.39 -16.70 -0.94
N THR A 74 -2.57 -17.23 -1.85
CA THR A 74 -2.71 -17.03 -3.30
C THR A 74 -3.05 -18.30 -4.07
N ARG A 75 -2.94 -19.49 -3.45
CA ARG A 75 -3.14 -20.81 -4.08
C ARG A 75 -4.45 -20.95 -4.87
N ASP A 76 -5.53 -20.33 -4.39
CA ASP A 76 -6.85 -20.42 -5.02
C ASP A 76 -7.08 -19.34 -6.11
N VAL A 77 -6.11 -18.45 -6.32
CA VAL A 77 -6.18 -17.35 -7.29
C VAL A 77 -5.27 -17.67 -8.48
N THR A 78 -5.85 -18.24 -9.54
CA THR A 78 -5.13 -18.67 -10.74
C THR A 78 -5.59 -17.87 -11.97
N PRO A 79 -4.70 -17.37 -12.86
CA PRO A 79 -3.24 -17.49 -12.83
C PRO A 79 -2.55 -16.22 -12.31
N TRP A 80 -1.73 -16.35 -11.27
CA TRP A 80 -0.81 -15.31 -10.77
C TRP A 80 0.20 -14.79 -11.83
N ARG A 81 0.31 -15.48 -12.98
CA ARG A 81 1.32 -15.25 -14.04
C ARG A 81 1.18 -13.92 -14.80
N SER A 82 0.15 -13.11 -14.53
CA SER A 82 -0.07 -11.82 -15.19
C SER A 82 -0.04 -10.61 -14.26
N VAL A 83 0.28 -10.79 -12.97
CA VAL A 83 0.60 -9.63 -12.12
C VAL A 83 1.85 -9.01 -12.72
N HIS A 84 1.66 -7.86 -13.36
CA HIS A 84 2.74 -7.15 -14.02
C HIS A 84 3.83 -6.93 -12.98
N ALA A 85 5.07 -7.30 -13.31
CA ALA A 85 6.24 -7.20 -12.43
C ALA A 85 6.57 -5.75 -12.00
N THR A 86 5.72 -4.79 -12.35
CA THR A 86 5.84 -3.36 -12.09
C THR A 86 4.47 -2.81 -11.68
N MET A 87 3.95 -3.26 -10.54
CA MET A 87 2.80 -2.62 -9.91
C MET A 87 3.33 -1.53 -8.97
N GLU A 88 3.37 -0.28 -9.44
CA GLU A 88 3.82 0.86 -8.66
C GLU A 88 2.64 1.43 -7.87
N THR A 89 2.82 1.55 -6.55
CA THR A 89 1.81 2.13 -5.66
C THR A 89 2.43 3.30 -4.92
N GLY A 90 1.71 4.41 -4.78
CA GLY A 90 2.22 5.60 -4.09
C GLY A 90 2.53 6.78 -5.02
N GLY A 91 3.51 7.59 -4.65
CA GLY A 91 3.99 8.76 -5.40
C GLY A 91 3.28 10.06 -5.06
N ILE A 92 2.25 10.03 -4.21
CA ILE A 92 1.56 11.25 -3.77
C ILE A 92 2.17 11.72 -2.44
N ASP A 93 2.89 12.86 -2.48
CA ASP A 93 3.48 13.44 -1.28
C ASP A 93 2.38 13.96 -0.34
N LYS A 94 2.29 13.36 0.85
CA LYS A 94 1.36 13.79 1.90
C LYS A 94 1.52 15.26 2.31
N ARG A 95 2.69 15.86 2.11
CA ARG A 95 2.95 17.28 2.37
C ARG A 95 2.21 18.18 1.38
N ALA A 96 2.07 17.75 0.13
CA ALA A 96 1.25 18.46 -0.85
C ALA A 96 -0.22 18.46 -0.41
N ILE A 97 -0.71 17.31 0.08
CA ILE A 97 -2.06 17.17 0.62
C ILE A 97 -2.28 18.04 1.87
N ALA A 98 -1.30 18.13 2.76
CA ALA A 98 -1.39 18.97 3.95
C ALA A 98 -1.45 20.48 3.64
N HIS A 99 -1.05 20.91 2.44
CA HIS A 99 -0.89 22.33 2.11
C HIS A 99 -2.20 22.99 1.66
N SER A 100 -2.63 22.77 0.41
CA SER A 100 -3.86 23.36 -0.15
C SER A 100 -4.37 22.57 -1.33
N LYS A 101 -5.67 22.71 -1.65
CA LYS A 101 -6.30 22.08 -2.82
C LYS A 101 -5.55 22.38 -4.12
N GLN A 102 -5.12 23.62 -4.32
CA GLN A 102 -4.33 24.00 -5.50
C GLN A 102 -3.02 23.20 -5.60
N VAL A 103 -2.28 23.05 -4.50
CA VAL A 103 -1.02 22.29 -4.48
C VAL A 103 -1.28 20.80 -4.70
N ILE A 104 -2.42 20.28 -4.21
CA ILE A 104 -2.87 18.92 -4.50
C ILE A 104 -3.09 18.74 -6.00
N ASP A 105 -3.86 19.64 -6.63
CA ASP A 105 -4.18 19.57 -8.06
C ASP A 105 -2.89 19.61 -8.89
N GLU A 106 -1.98 20.55 -8.59
CA GLU A 106 -0.70 20.68 -9.28
C GLU A 106 0.16 19.40 -9.16
N HIS A 107 0.32 18.86 -7.95
CA HIS A 107 1.07 17.62 -7.72
C HIS A 107 0.43 16.42 -8.41
N PHE A 108 -0.89 16.29 -8.29
CA PHE A 108 -1.65 15.18 -8.83
C PHE A 108 -1.58 15.16 -10.36
N HIS A 109 -1.88 16.28 -11.01
CA HIS A 109 -1.89 16.36 -12.48
C HIS A 109 -0.49 16.31 -13.10
N ALA A 110 0.56 16.65 -12.36
CA ALA A 110 1.94 16.52 -12.83
C ALA A 110 2.40 15.04 -12.92
N LEU A 111 1.87 14.17 -12.04
CA LEU A 111 2.33 12.79 -11.92
C LEU A 111 1.32 11.77 -12.46
N VAL A 112 0.10 11.80 -11.92
CA VAL A 112 -0.86 10.69 -12.03
C VAL A 112 -1.24 10.37 -13.49
N PRO A 113 -1.55 11.36 -14.36
CA PRO A 113 -1.90 11.05 -15.75
C PRO A 113 -0.79 10.33 -16.52
N ALA A 114 0.46 10.73 -16.32
CA ALA A 114 1.61 10.11 -17.00
C ALA A 114 1.85 8.68 -16.49
N MET A 115 1.75 8.46 -15.18
CA MET A 115 1.93 7.14 -14.57
C MET A 115 0.80 6.16 -14.91
N LEU A 116 -0.43 6.66 -15.05
CA LEU A 116 -1.55 5.83 -15.52
C LEU A 116 -1.33 5.36 -16.97
N GLN A 117 -0.78 6.23 -17.84
CA GLN A 117 -0.48 5.87 -19.23
C GLN A 117 0.61 4.79 -19.36
N SER A 118 1.57 4.73 -18.42
CA SER A 118 2.58 3.67 -18.42
C SER A 118 2.03 2.29 -18.02
N GLY A 119 0.84 2.24 -17.41
CA GLY A 119 0.23 1.02 -16.89
C GLY A 119 0.86 0.53 -15.59
N GLY A 120 0.13 -0.32 -14.85
CA GLY A 120 0.63 -0.89 -13.59
C GLY A 120 0.74 0.11 -12.43
N TYR A 121 0.10 1.28 -12.48
CA TYR A 121 0.16 2.28 -11.42
C TYR A 121 -1.14 2.37 -10.63
N ILE A 122 -1.06 2.28 -9.30
CA ILE A 122 -2.17 2.55 -8.37
C ILE A 122 -1.79 3.78 -7.52
N PRO A 123 -2.34 4.97 -7.81
CA PRO A 123 -2.01 6.17 -7.06
C PRO A 123 -2.43 6.02 -5.59
N HIS A 124 -1.47 6.32 -4.70
CA HIS A 124 -1.68 6.25 -3.26
C HIS A 124 -0.86 7.34 -2.57
N VAL A 125 -1.28 7.72 -1.36
CA VAL A 125 -0.50 8.64 -0.52
C VAL A 125 0.75 7.94 0.00
N ASP A 126 1.90 8.60 -0.09
CA ASP A 126 3.13 8.04 0.44
C ASP A 126 3.05 7.90 1.96
N HIS A 127 3.37 6.69 2.41
CA HIS A 127 3.23 6.24 3.79
C HIS A 127 1.78 6.13 4.28
N GLY A 128 1.20 7.23 4.73
CA GLY A 128 -0.07 7.26 5.43
C GLY A 128 -0.49 8.69 5.71
N VAL A 129 -1.81 8.90 5.75
CA VAL A 129 -2.42 10.20 6.01
C VAL A 129 -2.11 10.62 7.44
N ALA A 130 -1.49 11.79 7.60
CA ALA A 130 -1.16 12.33 8.91
C ALA A 130 -2.45 12.76 9.65
N SER A 131 -2.47 12.60 10.98
CA SER A 131 -3.67 12.89 11.79
C SER A 131 -4.05 14.37 11.85
N ASP A 132 -3.11 15.25 11.53
CA ASP A 132 -3.25 16.71 11.49
C ASP A 132 -3.64 17.24 10.10
N LEU A 133 -3.83 16.35 9.12
CA LEU A 133 -4.17 16.75 7.76
C LEU A 133 -5.61 17.31 7.69
N PRO A 134 -5.84 18.49 7.08
CA PRO A 134 -7.18 19.05 6.98
C PRO A 134 -8.13 18.11 6.22
N PHE A 135 -9.25 17.73 6.84
CA PHE A 135 -10.21 16.82 6.22
C PHE A 135 -10.69 17.28 4.83
N GLY A 136 -10.91 18.58 4.64
CA GLY A 136 -11.32 19.13 3.35
C GLY A 136 -10.27 18.96 2.24
N ASN A 137 -9.00 18.82 2.59
CA ASN A 137 -7.93 18.51 1.65
C ASN A 137 -7.88 17.00 1.35
N ASP A 138 -8.00 16.14 2.38
CA ASP A 138 -8.07 14.68 2.18
C ASP A 138 -9.27 14.29 1.30
N ALA A 139 -10.43 14.89 1.57
CA ALA A 139 -11.64 14.68 0.79
C ALA A 139 -11.44 15.09 -0.67
N HIS A 140 -10.88 16.28 -0.90
CA HIS A 140 -10.58 16.77 -2.25
C HIS A 140 -9.62 15.83 -3.01
N TYR A 141 -8.55 15.38 -2.36
CA TYR A 141 -7.63 14.40 -2.92
C TYR A 141 -8.32 13.06 -3.25
N ARG A 142 -9.21 12.57 -2.37
CA ARG A 142 -9.99 11.35 -2.62
C ARG A 142 -10.98 11.50 -3.76
N ASP A 143 -11.55 12.68 -3.96
CA ASP A 143 -12.43 12.96 -5.08
C ASP A 143 -11.65 12.88 -6.41
N LEU A 144 -10.43 13.43 -6.48
CA LEU A 144 -9.55 13.25 -7.65
C LEU A 144 -9.25 11.77 -7.94
N LEU A 145 -8.95 10.98 -6.91
CA LEU A 145 -8.75 9.53 -7.05
C LEU A 145 -10.02 8.78 -7.52
N ARG A 146 -11.19 9.24 -7.10
CA ARG A 146 -12.47 8.70 -7.55
C ARG A 146 -12.70 9.01 -9.02
N GLU A 147 -12.50 10.25 -9.43
CA GLU A 147 -12.70 10.69 -10.82
C GLU A 147 -11.87 9.86 -11.81
N ILE A 148 -10.61 9.57 -11.49
CA ILE A 148 -9.77 8.71 -12.34
C ILE A 148 -10.22 7.24 -12.36
N SER A 149 -10.90 6.77 -11.30
CA SER A 149 -11.35 5.37 -11.19
C SER A 149 -12.70 5.14 -11.86
N GLU A 150 -13.57 6.16 -11.85
CA GLU A 150 -14.90 6.13 -12.47
C GLU A 150 -14.86 6.56 -13.94
N GLY A 151 -13.81 7.28 -14.36
CA GLY A 151 -13.61 7.76 -15.74
C GLY A 151 -12.67 6.91 -16.60
N ALA A 152 -12.12 5.81 -16.08
CA ALA A 152 -11.19 4.90 -16.78
C ALA A 152 -11.86 3.61 -17.28
#